data_AF-A0A7W1J444-F1
#
_entry.id   AF-A0A7W1J444-F1
#
_cell.length_a   1.000
_cell.length_b   1.000
_cell.length_c   1.000
_cell.angle_alpha   90.00
_cell.angle_beta   90.00
_cell.angle_gamma   90.00
#
_symmetry.space_group_name_H-M   'P 1'
#
loop_
_entity.id
_entity.type
_entity.pdbx_description
1 polymer ?
#
loop_
_entity_poly.entity_id
_entity_poly.type
_entity_poly.pdbx_seq_one_letter_code
_entity_poly.pdbx_strand_id
1 'polypeptide(L)'
;MRLSTLFFVYFLILLSAPCLSQQKNEKENAGTIYYVKHTKEPVSVNGILSEWDSLKFISLKGNFYKGISNHVEIKVLWDSLKLYVAFKVYDKQLNALQIENKGNIWDDDCIEVYLSTNPKYAPVDFLSKNEFQYVVNVNGSFATIRGKKNIDTISNNYENRDFEWKTEALTAVSKEGTINNNKDTDNFYIVEIGIYWSSLQYTPHPGDTLLADFCNHDKDSNTLISPYLDWALLSIFAQPNKWNKIILTGNIPFDKNLAEESPKTTSSNLLHNYWWLITLLLIGASSVFYLKSKSANKKIVDEVSEKQNEEELPITVIETYNADNPKAINNRDKKSIRTTYSSKLVEQMLQILKEDFHKEISIEEVAQRLFISERQLQRIIKQEKTKTFTDLKNEIRMEKAKELLLKTDLPISSIGLEVGIQSFDHFRKLFKAYTGLTPSEYRKKT
;
A
#
# COMPACT_ATOMS: atom_id res chain seq x y z
N MET A 1 -25.53 -37.44 42.56
CA MET A 1 -25.15 -37.63 41.14
C MET A 1 -25.70 -36.45 40.35
N ARG A 2 -24.78 -35.61 39.81
CA ARG A 2 -24.87 -34.65 38.68
C ARG A 2 -26.01 -33.62 38.70
N LEU A 3 -25.79 -32.38 39.16
CA LEU A 3 -25.16 -31.20 38.50
C LEU A 3 -25.84 -30.74 37.18
N SER A 4 -26.32 -29.48 37.23
CA SER A 4 -26.34 -28.42 36.20
C SER A 4 -26.82 -28.79 34.79
N THR A 5 -27.75 -28.08 34.15
CA THR A 5 -27.57 -26.71 33.67
C THR A 5 -28.91 -26.23 33.12
N LEU A 6 -29.65 -25.38 33.84
CA LEU A 6 -30.87 -24.75 33.31
C LEU A 6 -30.91 -23.28 33.78
N PHE A 7 -29.88 -22.52 33.41
CA PHE A 7 -29.78 -21.10 33.71
C PHE A 7 -28.96 -20.37 32.63
N PHE A 8 -29.22 -20.62 31.34
CA PHE A 8 -28.52 -19.89 30.26
C PHE A 8 -29.28 -19.94 28.91
N VAL A 9 -30.57 -19.60 28.88
CA VAL A 9 -31.33 -19.53 27.60
C VAL A 9 -31.99 -18.15 27.37
N TYR A 10 -31.66 -17.12 28.16
CA TYR A 10 -32.25 -15.79 27.96
C TYR A 10 -31.28 -14.61 27.95
N PHE A 11 -30.01 -14.82 27.57
CA PHE A 11 -29.06 -13.70 27.43
C PHE A 11 -28.05 -13.89 26.29
N LEU A 12 -28.52 -14.09 25.05
CA LEU A 12 -27.66 -14.14 23.86
C LEU A 12 -28.41 -13.79 22.56
N ILE A 13 -29.09 -12.64 22.55
CA ILE A 13 -29.65 -12.04 21.31
C ILE A 13 -29.08 -10.64 21.02
N LEU A 14 -28.14 -10.13 21.82
CA LEU A 14 -27.43 -8.89 21.49
C LEU A 14 -25.94 -9.14 21.69
N LEU A 15 -25.20 -9.29 20.58
CA LEU A 15 -23.76 -9.05 20.38
C LEU A 15 -23.20 -10.01 19.31
N SER A 16 -23.57 -9.81 18.04
CA SER A 16 -22.82 -10.34 16.90
C SER A 16 -22.97 -9.42 15.68
N ALA A 17 -22.43 -8.21 15.82
CA ALA A 17 -22.10 -7.38 14.67
C ALA A 17 -20.67 -6.84 14.80
N PRO A 18 -19.66 -7.66 14.46
CA PRO A 18 -18.43 -7.09 13.91
C PRO A 18 -17.89 -7.99 12.78
N CYS A 19 -18.48 -7.93 11.59
CA CYS A 19 -17.86 -8.46 10.37
C CYS A 19 -18.35 -7.76 9.09
N LEU A 20 -19.47 -7.02 9.14
CA LEU A 20 -19.91 -6.16 8.03
C LEU A 20 -19.21 -4.80 7.94
N SER A 21 -18.40 -4.39 8.93
CA SER A 21 -17.75 -3.06 8.92
C SER A 21 -16.44 -3.01 8.14
N GLN A 22 -15.75 -4.15 7.94
CA GLN A 22 -14.38 -4.16 7.41
C GLN A 22 -14.31 -4.10 5.88
N GLN A 23 -15.19 -4.81 5.15
CA GLN A 23 -15.37 -4.63 3.69
C GLN A 23 -16.08 -3.32 3.33
N LYS A 24 -16.71 -2.66 4.30
CA LYS A 24 -17.36 -1.37 4.12
C LYS A 24 -16.32 -0.24 4.07
N ASN A 25 -15.31 -0.30 4.94
CA ASN A 25 -14.30 0.74 5.07
C ASN A 25 -13.32 0.83 3.88
N GLU A 26 -12.89 -0.30 3.30
CA GLU A 26 -12.04 -0.30 2.08
C GLU A 26 -12.75 0.30 0.85
N LYS A 27 -14.09 0.19 0.79
CA LYS A 27 -14.91 0.81 -0.25
C LYS A 27 -15.34 2.25 0.07
N GLU A 28 -15.28 2.69 1.33
CA GLU A 28 -15.81 3.99 1.75
C GLU A 28 -14.83 5.16 1.54
N ASN A 29 -13.50 4.94 1.46
CA ASN A 29 -12.52 6.02 1.27
C ASN A 29 -11.89 6.15 -0.12
N ALA A 30 -11.99 5.13 -0.99
CA ALA A 30 -11.42 5.22 -2.34
C ALA A 30 -12.16 6.27 -3.18
N GLY A 31 -11.46 7.36 -3.54
CA GLY A 31 -12.06 8.49 -4.26
C GLY A 31 -12.63 9.59 -3.35
N THR A 32 -12.16 9.67 -2.10
CA THR A 32 -12.48 10.77 -1.18
C THR A 32 -12.00 12.10 -1.75
N ILE A 33 -12.81 13.14 -1.59
CA ILE A 33 -12.49 14.51 -1.96
C ILE A 33 -12.36 15.34 -0.68
N TYR A 34 -11.23 16.03 -0.52
CA TYR A 34 -11.05 17.01 0.54
C TYR A 34 -10.92 18.43 -0.05
N TYR A 35 -11.70 19.37 0.47
CA TYR A 35 -11.69 20.76 0.01
C TYR A 35 -10.69 21.57 0.83
N VAL A 36 -9.64 22.05 0.16
CA VAL A 36 -8.54 22.80 0.78
C VAL A 36 -8.88 24.28 0.80
N LYS A 37 -8.96 24.87 1.99
CA LYS A 37 -9.34 26.28 2.15
C LYS A 37 -8.17 27.20 1.81
N HIS A 38 -8.43 28.25 1.02
CA HIS A 38 -7.48 29.34 0.84
C HIS A 38 -7.37 30.19 2.12
N THR A 39 -6.15 30.42 2.59
CA THR A 39 -5.87 31.34 3.70
C THR A 39 -5.57 32.74 3.16
N LYS A 40 -5.97 33.79 3.89
CA LYS A 40 -5.67 35.18 3.50
C LYS A 40 -4.25 35.59 3.86
N GLU A 41 -3.76 35.06 4.99
CA GLU A 41 -2.42 35.32 5.50
C GLU A 41 -1.59 34.04 5.41
N PRO A 42 -0.29 34.14 5.09
CA PRO A 42 0.61 32.99 5.08
C PRO A 42 0.65 32.30 6.45
N VAL A 43 0.57 30.97 6.45
CA VAL A 43 0.73 30.17 7.67
C VAL A 43 2.21 30.07 8.04
N SER A 44 2.54 30.27 9.32
CA SER A 44 3.89 30.04 9.82
C SER A 44 4.15 28.55 10.00
N VAL A 45 5.22 28.02 9.39
CA VAL A 45 5.66 26.63 9.58
C VAL A 45 6.61 26.59 10.78
N ASN A 46 6.08 26.41 11.99
CA ASN A 46 6.81 26.56 13.25
C ASN A 46 6.53 25.44 14.29
N GLY A 47 5.72 24.44 13.94
CA GLY A 47 5.32 23.32 14.78
C GLY A 47 4.15 23.63 15.71
N ILE A 48 3.41 24.73 15.50
CA ILE A 48 2.33 25.19 16.38
C ILE A 48 1.02 25.30 15.60
N LEU A 49 -0.04 24.63 16.09
CA LEU A 49 -1.30 24.51 15.35
C LEU A 49 -2.35 25.60 15.63
N SER A 50 -2.03 26.65 16.39
CA SER A 50 -3.00 27.70 16.75
C SER A 50 -3.60 28.42 15.55
N GLU A 51 -2.82 28.58 14.47
CA GLU A 51 -3.28 29.18 13.20
C GLU A 51 -4.26 28.27 12.43
N TRP A 52 -4.43 27.02 12.87
CA TRP A 52 -5.21 25.98 12.19
C TRP A 52 -6.52 25.60 12.90
N ASP A 53 -6.82 26.18 14.07
CA ASP A 53 -7.86 25.70 15.00
C ASP A 53 -9.30 25.73 14.47
N SER A 54 -9.56 26.47 13.39
CA SER A 54 -10.90 26.58 12.78
C SER A 54 -11.19 25.58 11.64
N LEU A 55 -10.23 24.72 11.29
CA LEU A 55 -10.33 23.86 10.12
C LEU A 55 -10.86 22.47 10.45
N LYS A 56 -11.69 21.94 9.55
CA LYS A 56 -11.99 20.51 9.51
C LYS A 56 -10.72 19.75 9.20
N PHE A 57 -10.44 18.69 9.94
CA PHE A 57 -9.29 17.83 9.70
C PHE A 57 -9.73 16.52 9.03
N ILE A 58 -8.81 15.93 8.28
CA ILE A 58 -8.87 14.53 7.87
C ILE A 58 -8.43 13.72 9.10
N SER A 59 -9.25 12.76 9.51
CA SER A 59 -8.91 11.86 10.61
C SER A 59 -8.51 10.51 10.03
N LEU A 60 -7.30 10.07 10.35
CA LEU A 60 -6.87 8.69 10.09
C LEU A 60 -6.90 7.93 11.41
N LYS A 61 -7.74 6.90 11.45
CA LYS A 61 -7.89 6.00 12.60
C LYS A 61 -8.39 4.65 12.10
N GLY A 62 -7.82 3.56 12.60
CA GLY A 62 -8.37 2.23 12.40
C GLY A 62 -7.42 1.19 11.76
N ASN A 63 -7.91 -0.05 11.77
CA ASN A 63 -7.16 -1.30 11.68
C ASN A 63 -6.76 -1.73 10.26
N PHE A 64 -5.93 -0.97 9.55
CA PHE A 64 -5.18 -1.59 8.42
C PHE A 64 -4.22 -2.66 8.96
N TYR A 65 -3.62 -2.37 10.11
CA TYR A 65 -2.74 -3.27 10.84
C TYR A 65 -3.26 -3.53 12.25
N LYS A 66 -3.25 -4.80 12.67
CA LYS A 66 -3.57 -5.18 14.04
C LYS A 66 -2.47 -4.65 14.96
N GLY A 67 -2.81 -3.69 15.82
CA GLY A 67 -1.89 -3.12 16.81
C GLY A 67 -1.54 -1.65 16.61
N ILE A 68 -1.93 -1.02 15.49
CA ILE A 68 -1.72 0.42 15.32
C ILE A 68 -2.55 1.20 16.34
N SER A 69 -1.88 1.95 17.20
CA SER A 69 -2.51 2.73 18.26
C SER A 69 -2.70 4.19 17.88
N ASN A 70 -1.98 4.62 16.84
CA ASN A 70 -1.95 6.01 16.42
C ASN A 70 -3.32 6.52 15.96
N HIS A 71 -3.58 7.76 16.32
CA HIS A 71 -4.67 8.58 15.79
C HIS A 71 -4.06 9.82 15.16
N VAL A 72 -4.42 10.11 13.93
CA VAL A 72 -3.81 11.19 13.16
C VAL A 72 -4.87 12.19 12.73
N GLU A 73 -4.57 13.46 12.95
CA GLU A 73 -5.37 14.59 12.48
C GLU A 73 -4.54 15.40 11.49
N ILE A 74 -5.09 15.57 10.28
CA ILE A 74 -4.40 16.23 9.18
C ILE A 74 -5.21 17.45 8.75
N LYS A 75 -4.54 18.58 8.64
CA LYS A 75 -5.13 19.83 8.14
C LYS A 75 -4.37 20.28 6.91
N VAL A 76 -5.09 20.78 5.92
CA VAL A 76 -4.51 21.27 4.67
C VAL A 76 -5.05 22.67 4.38
N LEU A 77 -4.15 23.58 4.06
CA LEU A 77 -4.42 24.96 3.65
C LEU A 77 -3.62 25.30 2.39
N TRP A 78 -4.01 26.37 1.72
CA TRP A 78 -3.16 26.93 0.67
C TRP A 78 -3.26 28.44 0.60
N ASP A 79 -2.22 29.06 0.05
CA ASP A 79 -2.21 30.44 -0.42
C ASP A 79 -1.57 30.53 -1.81
N SER A 80 -1.34 31.75 -2.29
CA SER A 80 -0.70 32.00 -3.59
C SER A 80 0.74 31.47 -3.73
N LEU A 81 1.43 31.17 -2.63
CA LEU A 81 2.84 30.76 -2.61
C LEU A 81 3.02 29.28 -2.23
N LYS A 82 2.20 28.75 -1.34
CA LYS A 82 2.39 27.41 -0.77
C LYS A 82 1.09 26.62 -0.60
N LEU A 83 1.25 25.30 -0.68
CA LEU A 83 0.38 24.33 -0.04
C LEU A 83 0.93 24.04 1.36
N TYR A 84 0.07 24.10 2.37
CA TYR A 84 0.41 23.83 3.75
C TYR A 84 -0.25 22.53 4.20
N VAL A 85 0.52 21.65 4.83
CA VAL A 85 0.01 20.41 5.41
C VAL A 85 0.49 20.33 6.86
N ALA A 86 -0.42 20.07 7.79
CA ALA A 86 -0.11 19.87 9.19
C ALA A 86 -0.65 18.52 9.66
N PHE A 87 0.19 17.76 10.34
CA PHE A 87 -0.15 16.52 11.02
C PHE A 87 -0.08 16.76 12.53
N LYS A 88 -1.07 16.26 13.26
CA LYS A 88 -0.95 15.96 14.67
C LYS A 88 -1.12 14.46 14.84
N VAL A 89 -0.05 13.78 15.23
CA VAL A 89 -0.01 12.33 15.42
C VAL A 89 -0.03 12.07 16.90
N TYR A 90 -1.11 11.47 17.39
CA TYR A 90 -1.20 10.98 18.76
C TYR A 90 -0.59 9.59 18.80
N ASP A 91 0.52 9.48 19.53
CA ASP A 91 1.40 8.32 19.56
C ASP A 91 1.90 8.12 20.98
N LYS A 92 1.99 6.85 21.39
CA LYS A 92 2.40 6.47 22.74
C LYS A 92 3.87 6.11 22.86
N GLN A 93 4.60 5.89 21.76
CA GLN A 93 6.03 5.68 21.78
C GLN A 93 6.70 6.36 20.57
N LEU A 94 7.35 7.48 20.81
CA LEU A 94 8.09 8.19 19.77
C LEU A 94 9.47 7.57 19.59
N ASN A 95 9.77 7.09 18.38
CA ASN A 95 11.04 6.48 18.01
C ASN A 95 11.53 7.01 16.67
N ALA A 96 12.77 7.48 16.67
CA ALA A 96 13.44 7.88 15.44
C ALA A 96 14.96 7.75 15.57
N LEU A 97 15.56 7.02 14.64
CA LEU A 97 17.00 6.85 14.52
C LEU A 97 17.61 7.85 13.53
N GLN A 98 16.86 8.27 12.50
CA GLN A 98 17.39 9.21 11.52
C GLN A 98 17.37 10.64 12.07
N ILE A 99 18.56 11.25 12.04
CA ILE A 99 18.80 12.65 12.43
C ILE A 99 19.34 13.49 11.26
N GLU A 100 19.60 12.84 10.11
CA GLU A 100 20.08 13.48 8.89
C GLU A 100 18.97 13.45 7.82
N ASN A 101 18.98 14.45 6.93
CA ASN A 101 18.00 14.58 5.83
C ASN A 101 18.27 13.59 4.67
N LYS A 102 18.50 12.31 4.98
CA LYS A 102 18.74 11.21 4.02
C LYS A 102 18.56 9.84 4.68
N GLY A 103 18.54 8.79 3.87
CA GLY A 103 18.45 7.41 4.34
C GLY A 103 17.01 6.98 4.58
N ASN A 104 16.79 5.96 5.40
CA ASN A 104 15.45 5.40 5.60
C ASN A 104 14.67 6.20 6.65
N ILE A 105 14.26 7.42 6.32
CA ILE A 105 13.44 8.27 7.22
C ILE A 105 12.08 7.59 7.51
N TRP A 106 11.56 6.85 6.54
CA TRP A 106 10.31 6.07 6.65
C TRP A 106 10.36 4.89 7.62
N ASP A 107 11.55 4.50 8.12
CA ASP A 107 11.69 3.43 9.13
C ASP A 107 11.46 3.96 10.56
N ASP A 108 11.37 5.29 10.74
CA ASP A 108 11.08 5.99 12.00
C ASP A 108 9.60 6.36 12.13
N ASP A 109 9.20 6.87 13.31
CA ASP A 109 7.95 7.60 13.46
C ASP A 109 7.96 8.84 12.58
N CYS A 110 7.16 8.78 11.52
CA CYS A 110 7.15 9.78 10.49
C CYS A 110 5.78 9.92 9.83
N ILE A 111 5.67 10.99 9.06
CA ILE A 111 4.53 11.23 8.17
C ILE A 111 5.04 11.31 6.74
N GLU A 112 4.15 10.97 5.81
CA GLU A 112 4.39 11.11 4.37
C GLU A 112 3.24 11.89 3.70
N VAL A 113 3.62 12.78 2.79
CA VAL A 113 2.69 13.50 1.92
C VAL A 113 3.03 13.18 0.47
N TYR A 114 2.09 12.57 -0.22
CA TYR A 114 2.18 12.31 -1.66
C TYR A 114 1.35 13.34 -2.42
N LEU A 115 1.88 13.85 -3.53
CA LEU A 115 1.20 14.85 -4.36
C LEU A 115 1.43 14.61 -5.86
N SER A 116 0.36 14.72 -6.64
CA SER A 116 0.41 14.89 -8.10
C SER A 116 -0.42 16.11 -8.50
N THR A 117 0.21 17.00 -9.27
CA THR A 117 -0.46 18.20 -9.83
C THR A 117 -1.18 17.93 -11.15
N ASN A 118 -1.13 16.69 -11.64
CA ASN A 118 -1.71 16.33 -12.93
C ASN A 118 -2.54 15.04 -12.85
N PRO A 119 -3.77 15.10 -12.29
CA PRO A 119 -4.61 13.92 -12.08
C PRO A 119 -4.93 13.14 -13.36
N LYS A 120 -4.92 13.81 -14.52
CA LYS A 120 -5.26 13.21 -15.82
C LYS A 120 -4.20 12.21 -16.31
N TYR A 121 -2.94 12.43 -15.94
CA TYR A 121 -1.80 11.64 -16.41
C TYR A 121 -1.02 11.00 -15.26
N ALA A 122 -1.69 10.81 -14.11
CA ALA A 122 -1.11 10.18 -12.95
C ALA A 122 -0.67 8.72 -13.28
N PRO A 123 0.60 8.36 -13.00
CA PRO A 123 1.09 7.00 -13.19
C PRO A 123 0.32 5.96 -12.37
N VAL A 124 0.43 4.69 -12.78
CA VAL A 124 -0.32 3.58 -12.16
C VAL A 124 0.40 2.98 -10.94
N ASP A 125 1.72 2.82 -11.03
CA ASP A 125 2.49 1.98 -10.11
C ASP A 125 3.93 2.48 -9.88
N PHE A 126 4.19 3.76 -10.17
CA PHE A 126 5.47 4.40 -9.87
C PHE A 126 5.33 5.90 -9.64
N LEU A 127 6.29 6.50 -8.93
CA LEU A 127 6.46 7.95 -8.90
C LEU A 127 7.24 8.39 -10.14
N SER A 128 6.68 9.30 -10.94
CA SER A 128 7.47 9.96 -11.98
C SER A 128 8.19 11.18 -11.38
N LYS A 129 8.94 11.93 -12.20
CA LYS A 129 9.53 13.20 -11.77
C LYS A 129 8.50 14.30 -11.43
N ASN A 130 7.23 14.08 -11.77
CA ASN A 130 6.12 15.02 -11.54
C ASN A 130 5.24 14.62 -10.34
N GLU A 131 5.56 13.50 -9.69
CA GLU A 131 4.93 13.09 -8.43
C GLU A 131 5.94 13.26 -7.31
N PHE A 132 5.45 13.79 -6.19
CA PHE A 132 6.28 14.20 -5.08
C PHE A 132 5.88 13.44 -3.84
N GLN A 133 6.87 12.93 -3.12
CA GLN A 133 6.73 12.37 -1.78
C GLN A 133 7.53 13.26 -0.83
N TYR A 134 6.89 13.74 0.23
CA TYR A 134 7.54 14.47 1.32
C TYR A 134 7.47 13.61 2.56
N VAL A 135 8.62 13.24 3.13
CA VAL A 135 8.70 12.43 4.36
C VAL A 135 9.40 13.23 5.45
N VAL A 136 8.80 13.28 6.63
CA VAL A 136 9.34 13.98 7.80
C VAL A 136 9.18 13.10 9.03
N ASN A 137 10.27 12.81 9.74
CA ASN A 137 10.20 12.07 11.01
C ASN A 137 10.08 12.99 12.23
N VAL A 138 9.83 12.39 13.40
CA VAL A 138 9.68 13.10 14.69
C VAL A 138 10.97 13.79 15.20
N ASN A 139 12.13 13.48 14.61
CA ASN A 139 13.39 14.23 14.81
C ASN A 139 13.49 15.48 13.92
N GLY A 140 12.62 15.64 12.92
CA GLY A 140 12.67 16.71 11.94
C GLY A 140 13.56 16.40 10.72
N SER A 141 14.08 15.18 10.62
CA SER A 141 14.75 14.71 9.39
C SER A 141 13.73 14.68 8.26
N PHE A 142 14.09 15.27 7.13
CA PHE A 142 13.16 15.52 6.04
C PHE A 142 13.76 15.17 4.68
N ALA A 143 12.88 14.69 3.79
CA ALA A 143 13.18 14.53 2.37
C ALA A 143 11.99 14.83 1.48
N THR A 144 12.29 15.40 0.32
CA THR A 144 11.46 15.37 -0.89
C THR A 144 12.05 14.33 -1.83
N ILE A 145 11.20 13.40 -2.26
CA ILE A 145 11.51 12.26 -3.10
C ILE A 145 10.64 12.33 -4.35
N ARG A 146 11.23 12.09 -5.53
CA ARG A 146 10.51 11.98 -6.81
C ARG A 146 11.29 11.16 -7.82
N GLY A 147 10.61 10.78 -8.89
CA GLY A 147 11.18 9.98 -9.98
C GLY A 147 11.19 8.49 -9.69
N LYS A 148 11.54 7.72 -10.73
CA LYS A 148 11.38 6.26 -10.68
C LYS A 148 12.40 5.67 -9.71
N LYS A 149 11.90 5.05 -8.64
CA LYS A 149 12.69 4.07 -7.89
C LYS A 149 12.91 2.88 -8.81
N ASN A 150 14.09 2.74 -9.41
CA ASN A 150 14.46 1.48 -10.02
C ASN A 150 14.57 0.46 -8.88
N ILE A 151 13.62 -0.47 -8.82
CA ILE A 151 13.79 -1.69 -8.05
C ILE A 151 14.83 -2.50 -8.83
N ASP A 152 16.11 -2.22 -8.61
CA ASP A 152 17.15 -3.19 -8.93
C ASP A 152 17.10 -4.25 -7.82
N THR A 153 16.40 -5.35 -8.06
CA THR A 153 16.19 -6.45 -7.10
C THR A 153 17.49 -7.12 -6.63
N ILE A 154 18.63 -6.75 -7.21
CA ILE A 154 19.90 -7.46 -7.05
C ILE A 154 20.91 -6.70 -6.18
N SER A 155 20.90 -5.36 -6.18
CA SER A 155 21.81 -4.56 -5.37
C SER A 155 21.02 -3.61 -4.48
N ASN A 156 21.17 -3.69 -3.17
CA ASN A 156 20.71 -2.67 -2.22
C ASN A 156 21.45 -1.32 -2.41
N ASN A 157 21.90 -1.02 -3.63
CA ASN A 157 22.50 0.24 -4.00
C ASN A 157 21.40 1.17 -4.49
N TYR A 158 21.13 2.20 -3.68
CA TYR A 158 20.25 3.32 -4.01
C TYR A 158 20.82 4.24 -5.12
N GLU A 159 21.89 3.82 -5.79
CA GLU A 159 22.61 4.59 -6.80
C GLU A 159 22.24 4.12 -8.22
N ASN A 160 21.26 4.82 -8.83
CA ASN A 160 20.98 5.03 -10.28
C ASN A 160 19.51 4.78 -10.66
N ARG A 161 18.80 5.61 -11.45
CA ARG A 161 18.93 6.98 -11.98
C ARG A 161 17.48 7.48 -12.08
N ASP A 162 17.27 8.78 -11.83
CA ASP A 162 16.01 9.56 -11.75
C ASP A 162 15.42 9.75 -10.34
N PHE A 163 15.94 9.07 -9.32
CA PHE A 163 15.56 9.33 -7.93
C PHE A 163 16.31 10.55 -7.38
N GLU A 164 15.59 11.59 -6.98
CA GLU A 164 16.17 12.80 -6.39
C GLU A 164 15.81 12.90 -4.91
N TRP A 165 16.83 13.09 -4.07
CA TRP A 165 16.67 13.41 -2.65
C TRP A 165 16.94 14.89 -2.43
N LYS A 166 15.92 15.64 -2.01
CA LYS A 166 16.05 17.08 -1.80
C LYS A 166 15.35 17.54 -0.53
N THR A 167 15.63 18.76 -0.11
CA THR A 167 14.93 19.39 1.01
C THR A 167 14.23 20.66 0.50
N GLU A 168 13.28 20.48 -0.43
CA GLU A 168 12.57 21.55 -1.13
C GLU A 168 11.17 21.80 -0.52
N ALA A 169 11.12 22.08 0.78
CA ALA A 169 9.95 22.57 1.51
C ALA A 169 10.40 23.24 2.82
N LEU A 170 9.51 23.99 3.46
CA LEU A 170 9.66 24.34 4.88
C LEU A 170 9.10 23.21 5.72
N THR A 171 9.79 22.81 6.78
CA THR A 171 9.28 21.84 7.75
C THR A 171 9.51 22.33 9.18
N ALA A 172 8.60 21.97 10.07
CA ALA A 172 8.77 22.17 11.50
C ALA A 172 8.16 21.00 12.27
N VAL A 173 8.81 20.60 13.37
CA VAL A 173 8.36 19.51 14.22
C VAL A 173 8.33 19.98 15.67
N SER A 174 7.22 19.72 16.35
CA SER A 174 7.10 19.84 17.80
C SER A 174 6.56 18.54 18.38
N LYS A 175 6.76 18.30 19.67
CA LYS A 175 6.36 17.05 20.32
C LYS A 175 6.15 17.22 21.81
N GLU A 176 5.28 16.39 22.35
CA GLU A 176 5.07 16.20 23.77
C GLU A 176 5.34 14.73 24.10
N GLY A 177 6.60 14.45 24.45
CA GLY A 177 7.11 13.09 24.65
C GLY A 177 8.65 13.03 24.63
N THR A 178 9.22 11.85 24.82
CA THR A 178 10.67 11.61 24.76
C THR A 178 11.04 10.56 23.71
N ILE A 179 11.79 10.99 22.68
CA ILE A 179 12.16 10.13 21.56
C ILE A 179 13.11 9.01 22.02
N ASN A 180 12.86 7.79 21.54
CA ASN A 180 13.61 6.57 21.80
C ASN A 180 13.61 6.13 23.28
N ASN A 181 12.64 6.59 24.07
CA ASN A 181 12.46 6.14 25.45
C ASN A 181 11.22 5.25 25.55
N ASN A 182 11.39 3.95 25.39
CA ASN A 182 10.24 3.03 25.38
C ASN A 182 9.73 2.64 26.78
N LYS A 183 10.04 3.46 27.78
CA LYS A 183 9.66 3.22 29.18
C LYS A 183 8.62 4.22 29.68
N ASP A 184 8.49 5.37 29.04
CA ASP A 184 7.41 6.31 29.29
C ASP A 184 6.28 6.14 28.27
N THR A 185 5.33 7.06 28.33
CA THR A 185 4.17 7.07 27.46
C THR A 185 4.07 8.47 26.91
N ASP A 186 4.24 8.57 25.59
CA ASP A 186 4.20 9.83 24.89
C ASP A 186 2.75 10.29 24.64
N ASN A 187 2.60 11.54 24.22
CA ASN A 187 1.30 12.13 23.93
C ASN A 187 1.10 12.31 22.43
N PHE A 188 1.93 13.14 21.80
CA PHE A 188 1.82 13.42 20.37
C PHE A 188 3.09 14.06 19.82
N TYR A 189 3.18 14.09 18.50
CA TYR A 189 4.03 15.02 17.76
C TYR A 189 3.23 15.75 16.68
N ILE A 190 3.74 16.91 16.30
CA ILE A 190 3.18 17.76 15.25
C ILE A 190 4.24 17.90 14.17
N VAL A 191 3.82 17.78 12.92
CA VAL A 191 4.63 18.11 11.75
C VAL A 191 3.90 19.12 10.91
N GLU A 192 4.55 20.21 10.56
CA GLU A 192 4.08 21.14 9.54
C GLU A 192 5.00 21.11 8.32
N ILE A 193 4.40 21.16 7.13
CA ILE A 193 5.10 21.28 5.85
C ILE A 193 4.51 22.46 5.07
N GLY A 194 5.37 23.38 4.62
CA GLY A 194 5.06 24.41 3.65
C GLY A 194 5.71 24.11 2.31
N ILE A 195 4.91 23.65 1.34
CA ILE A 195 5.35 23.21 0.02
C ILE A 195 5.16 24.36 -0.97
N TYR A 196 6.24 24.83 -1.59
CA TYR A 196 6.16 25.91 -2.57
C TYR A 196 5.53 25.43 -3.88
N TRP A 197 4.57 26.17 -4.43
CA TRP A 197 3.99 25.85 -5.74
C TRP A 197 5.04 25.87 -6.86
N SER A 198 6.05 26.71 -6.72
CA SER A 198 7.18 26.78 -7.66
C SER A 198 8.03 25.50 -7.66
N SER A 199 8.19 24.79 -6.54
CA SER A 199 8.93 23.51 -6.52
C SER A 199 8.14 22.39 -7.20
N LEU A 200 6.80 22.51 -7.21
CA LEU A 200 5.89 21.66 -7.97
C LEU A 200 5.76 22.06 -9.45
N GLN A 201 6.38 23.17 -9.88
CA GLN A 201 6.20 23.78 -11.21
C GLN A 201 4.72 23.99 -11.56
N TYR A 202 3.94 24.42 -10.56
CA TYR A 202 2.49 24.55 -10.65
C TYR A 202 2.06 25.96 -10.27
N THR A 203 0.99 26.44 -10.89
CA THR A 203 0.34 27.70 -10.51
C THR A 203 -1.08 27.38 -10.07
N PRO A 204 -1.40 27.52 -8.77
CA PRO A 204 -2.68 27.11 -8.24
C PRO A 204 -3.79 28.11 -8.56
N HIS A 205 -4.98 27.59 -8.82
CA HIS A 205 -6.20 28.35 -9.00
C HIS A 205 -7.34 27.72 -8.18
N PRO A 206 -8.30 28.54 -7.70
CA PRO A 206 -9.51 27.99 -7.10
C PRO A 206 -10.25 27.07 -8.08
N GLY A 207 -10.64 25.89 -7.61
CA GLY A 207 -11.27 24.83 -8.40
C GLY A 207 -10.30 23.76 -8.90
N ASP A 208 -8.99 24.01 -8.83
CA ASP A 208 -7.98 23.02 -9.24
C ASP A 208 -8.11 21.74 -8.41
N THR A 209 -8.04 20.61 -9.11
CA THR A 209 -8.05 19.28 -8.50
C THR A 209 -6.64 18.69 -8.61
N LEU A 210 -6.08 18.31 -7.46
CA LEU A 210 -4.82 17.60 -7.35
C LEU A 210 -5.08 16.19 -6.80
N LEU A 211 -4.12 15.28 -6.96
CA LEU A 211 -4.14 14.01 -6.24
C LEU A 211 -3.20 14.10 -5.04
N ALA A 212 -3.64 13.55 -3.91
CA ALA A 212 -2.86 13.52 -2.69
C ALA A 212 -3.10 12.24 -1.89
N ASP A 213 -2.08 11.82 -1.18
CA ASP A 213 -2.17 10.81 -0.15
C ASP A 213 -1.41 11.26 1.09
N PHE A 214 -1.89 10.83 2.25
CA PHE A 214 -1.33 11.21 3.53
C PHE A 214 -1.15 9.96 4.38
N CYS A 215 0.07 9.72 4.82
CA CYS A 215 0.42 8.51 5.54
C CYS A 215 1.12 8.85 6.86
N ASN A 216 1.00 7.97 7.83
CA ASN A 216 1.78 8.00 9.08
C ASN A 216 2.37 6.61 9.30
N HIS A 217 3.68 6.56 9.54
CA HIS A 217 4.38 5.36 9.99
C HIS A 217 4.51 5.44 11.51
N ASP A 218 4.19 4.32 12.15
CA ASP A 218 4.26 4.10 13.60
C ASP A 218 5.43 3.16 13.86
N LYS A 219 6.43 3.64 14.61
CA LYS A 219 7.65 2.92 14.96
C LYS A 219 7.69 2.60 16.45
N ASP A 220 6.74 1.83 16.93
CA ASP A 220 6.84 1.25 18.26
C ASP A 220 8.07 0.32 18.44
N SER A 221 8.71 0.37 19.60
CA SER A 221 9.90 -0.45 19.93
C SER A 221 9.73 -1.96 19.86
N ASN A 222 8.49 -2.43 20.03
CA ASN A 222 8.14 -3.84 19.99
C ASN A 222 7.61 -4.28 18.62
N THR A 223 7.64 -3.40 17.60
CA THR A 223 7.14 -3.70 16.26
C THR A 223 8.26 -4.04 15.29
N LEU A 224 8.17 -5.26 14.75
CA LEU A 224 9.02 -5.82 13.71
C LEU A 224 8.80 -5.16 12.33
N ILE A 225 7.57 -4.72 12.10
CA ILE A 225 7.10 -3.99 10.93
C ILE A 225 6.51 -2.71 11.49
N SER A 226 6.94 -1.56 11.01
CA SER A 226 6.31 -0.28 11.37
C SER A 226 4.91 -0.25 10.76
N PRO A 227 3.82 -0.40 11.55
CA PRO A 227 2.48 -0.26 11.00
C PRO A 227 2.30 1.16 10.46
N TYR A 228 1.31 1.33 9.59
CA TYR A 228 1.02 2.64 9.04
C TYR A 228 -0.47 2.90 8.90
N LEU A 229 -0.82 4.18 8.93
CA LEU A 229 -2.11 4.71 8.49
C LEU A 229 -1.91 5.32 7.11
N ASP A 230 -2.88 5.11 6.23
CA ASP A 230 -2.87 5.56 4.84
C ASP A 230 -4.23 6.14 4.49
N TRP A 231 -4.28 7.31 3.86
CA TRP A 231 -5.54 7.99 3.58
C TRP A 231 -6.26 7.41 2.36
N ALA A 232 -5.52 7.00 1.32
CA ALA A 232 -6.07 6.34 0.13
C ALA A 232 -6.33 4.83 0.31
N LEU A 233 -6.00 4.28 1.48
CA LEU A 233 -6.15 2.88 1.85
C LEU A 233 -5.29 1.92 0.99
N LEU A 234 -4.05 2.33 0.72
CA LEU A 234 -3.13 1.60 -0.13
C LEU A 234 -2.12 0.77 0.67
N SER A 235 -1.82 -0.42 0.16
CA SER A 235 -0.70 -1.24 0.65
C SER A 235 0.62 -0.98 -0.08
N ILE A 236 0.56 -0.25 -1.20
CA ILE A 236 1.71 0.20 -2.00
C ILE A 236 1.45 1.68 -2.31
N PHE A 237 2.27 2.57 -1.75
CA PHE A 237 1.94 3.99 -1.71
C PHE A 237 2.23 4.71 -3.04
N ALA A 238 3.22 4.23 -3.80
CA ALA A 238 3.61 4.79 -5.09
C ALA A 238 2.63 4.43 -6.23
N GLN A 239 1.33 4.67 -6.03
CA GLN A 239 0.27 4.44 -7.00
C GLN A 239 -0.53 5.74 -7.24
N PRO A 240 0.05 6.73 -7.93
CA PRO A 240 -0.53 8.07 -8.04
C PRO A 240 -1.97 8.12 -8.52
N ASN A 241 -2.35 7.25 -9.47
CA ASN A 241 -3.71 7.16 -10.00
C ASN A 241 -4.77 6.70 -8.98
N LYS A 242 -4.36 6.15 -7.83
CA LYS A 242 -5.25 5.70 -6.76
C LYS A 242 -5.31 6.65 -5.57
N TRP A 243 -4.45 7.66 -5.52
CA TRP A 243 -4.49 8.68 -4.47
C TRP A 243 -5.83 9.44 -4.48
N ASN A 244 -6.20 9.93 -3.30
CA ASN A 244 -7.42 10.72 -3.12
C ASN A 244 -7.30 12.11 -3.76
N LYS A 245 -8.41 12.83 -3.83
CA LYS A 245 -8.44 14.16 -4.45
C LYS A 245 -8.45 15.25 -3.40
N ILE A 246 -7.66 16.29 -3.65
CA ILE A 246 -7.80 17.57 -2.96
C ILE A 246 -8.25 18.64 -3.97
N ILE A 247 -9.21 19.47 -3.57
CA ILE A 247 -9.73 20.56 -4.42
C ILE A 247 -9.42 21.89 -3.74
N LEU A 248 -8.67 22.75 -4.44
CA LEU A 248 -8.33 24.08 -3.96
C LEU A 248 -9.58 24.97 -3.97
N THR A 249 -9.94 25.55 -2.84
CA THR A 249 -11.12 26.43 -2.72
C THR A 249 -10.71 27.85 -2.42
N GLY A 250 -11.48 28.84 -2.87
CA GLY A 250 -11.26 30.25 -2.57
C GLY A 250 -12.01 31.17 -3.53
N ASN A 251 -12.23 32.41 -3.10
CA ASN A 251 -12.67 33.50 -3.97
C ASN A 251 -11.46 34.38 -4.24
N ILE A 252 -10.64 34.03 -5.22
CA ILE A 252 -9.69 34.98 -5.79
C ILE A 252 -10.47 35.64 -6.94
N PRO A 253 -10.78 36.95 -6.91
CA PRO A 253 -11.24 37.62 -8.11
C PRO A 253 -10.12 37.43 -9.13
N PHE A 254 -10.42 36.80 -10.25
CA PHE A 254 -9.49 36.61 -11.35
C PHE A 254 -8.96 37.99 -11.78
N ASP A 255 -7.75 38.35 -11.36
CA ASP A 255 -7.07 39.57 -11.76
C ASP A 255 -6.18 39.26 -12.97
N LYS A 256 -6.65 39.66 -14.15
CA LYS A 256 -5.90 39.52 -15.41
C LYS A 256 -4.56 40.27 -15.39
N ASN A 257 -4.35 41.22 -14.48
CA ASN A 257 -3.20 42.12 -14.52
C ASN A 257 -1.96 41.58 -13.79
N LEU A 258 -2.10 40.59 -12.90
CA LEU A 258 -0.97 39.96 -12.19
C LEU A 258 -0.21 38.94 -13.05
N ALA A 259 -0.71 38.60 -14.25
CA ALA A 259 -0.04 37.71 -15.20
C ALA A 259 0.94 38.43 -16.15
N GLU A 260 1.00 39.77 -16.15
CA GLU A 260 1.80 40.54 -17.12
C GLU A 260 3.14 41.08 -16.57
N GLU A 261 3.48 40.84 -15.30
CA GLU A 261 4.79 41.21 -14.75
C GLU A 261 5.69 39.99 -14.53
N SER A 262 6.16 39.42 -15.64
CA SER A 262 7.41 38.63 -15.67
C SER A 262 8.38 39.24 -16.69
N PRO A 263 9.70 39.17 -16.47
CA PRO A 263 10.65 40.00 -17.19
C PRO A 263 10.73 39.59 -18.66
N LYS A 264 10.55 40.58 -19.54
CA LYS A 264 10.75 40.47 -20.99
C LYS A 264 12.16 39.96 -21.30
N THR A 265 12.27 38.76 -21.85
CA THR A 265 13.44 38.33 -22.61
C THR A 265 13.11 38.27 -24.09
N THR A 266 14.00 38.88 -24.86
CA THR A 266 13.86 39.30 -26.24
C THR A 266 14.14 38.17 -27.23
N SER A 267 13.38 38.12 -28.35
CA SER A 267 13.66 37.47 -29.65
C SER A 267 13.88 35.94 -29.66
N SER A 268 13.42 35.12 -30.60
CA SER A 268 12.74 35.25 -31.89
C SER A 268 12.30 33.81 -32.25
N ASN A 269 11.10 33.67 -32.85
CA ASN A 269 10.68 32.65 -33.83
C ASN A 269 9.16 32.45 -33.77
N LEU A 270 8.47 33.35 -34.48
CA LEU A 270 7.13 33.14 -35.01
C LEU A 270 7.21 32.06 -36.09
N LEU A 271 6.53 30.93 -35.87
CA LEU A 271 5.83 30.06 -36.85
C LEU A 271 5.79 28.60 -36.35
N HIS A 272 4.90 28.27 -35.39
CA HIS A 272 4.44 26.87 -35.18
C HIS A 272 3.12 26.73 -34.39
N ASN A 273 2.25 27.75 -34.34
CA ASN A 273 1.05 27.73 -33.49
C ASN A 273 -0.30 27.80 -34.24
N TYR A 274 -0.46 27.04 -35.33
CA TYR A 274 -1.79 26.85 -35.96
C TYR A 274 -2.07 25.42 -36.43
N TRP A 275 -1.42 24.41 -35.84
CA TRP A 275 -1.69 22.99 -36.14
C TRP A 275 -2.91 22.40 -35.40
N TRP A 276 -3.34 23.00 -34.30
CA TRP A 276 -4.46 22.50 -33.49
C TRP A 276 -5.85 22.92 -34.01
N LEU A 277 -5.93 23.90 -34.93
CA LEU A 277 -7.20 24.29 -35.58
C LEU A 277 -7.62 23.33 -36.70
N ILE A 278 -6.69 22.51 -37.22
CA ILE A 278 -6.95 21.54 -38.29
C ILE A 278 -7.47 20.19 -37.73
N THR A 279 -7.15 19.85 -36.48
CA THR A 279 -7.62 18.59 -35.84
C THR A 279 -9.05 18.64 -35.33
N LEU A 280 -9.60 19.83 -35.04
CA LEU A 280 -10.97 20.00 -34.55
C LEU A 280 -12.06 19.79 -35.62
N LEU A 281 -11.69 19.71 -36.90
CA LEU A 281 -12.63 19.47 -38.01
C LEU A 281 -12.86 17.98 -38.35
N LEU A 282 -12.18 17.03 -37.69
CA LEU A 282 -12.27 15.59 -38.03
C LEU A 282 -12.86 14.66 -36.94
N ILE A 283 -13.26 15.17 -35.77
CA ILE A 283 -13.82 14.32 -34.67
C ILE A 283 -15.36 14.38 -34.59
N GLY A 284 -16.02 15.12 -35.50
CA GLY A 284 -17.47 15.25 -35.55
C GLY A 284 -18.27 14.04 -36.04
N ALA A 285 -17.66 12.89 -36.34
CA ALA A 285 -18.34 11.76 -36.99
C ALA A 285 -18.43 10.45 -36.18
N SER A 286 -17.90 10.36 -34.96
CA SER A 286 -17.83 9.08 -34.22
C SER A 286 -18.77 8.97 -33.00
N SER A 287 -19.49 10.03 -32.64
CA SER A 287 -20.33 10.10 -31.44
C SER A 287 -21.70 9.43 -31.57
N VAL A 288 -22.04 8.84 -32.72
CA VAL A 288 -23.36 8.23 -32.97
C VAL A 288 -23.37 6.69 -32.76
N PHE A 289 -22.21 6.03 -32.63
CA PHE A 289 -22.15 4.55 -32.53
C PHE A 289 -21.99 3.99 -31.10
N TYR A 290 -21.64 4.80 -30.09
CA TYR A 290 -21.30 4.31 -28.75
C TYR A 290 -22.50 4.06 -27.83
N LEU A 291 -23.70 4.54 -28.17
CA LEU A 291 -24.86 4.49 -27.27
C LEU A 291 -25.76 3.24 -27.43
N LYS A 292 -25.40 2.26 -28.28
CA LYS A 292 -26.25 1.08 -28.52
C LYS A 292 -25.83 -0.23 -27.84
N SER A 293 -24.70 -0.27 -27.10
CA SER A 293 -24.21 -1.54 -26.50
C SER A 293 -24.45 -1.71 -24.99
N LYS A 294 -24.94 -0.67 -24.27
CA LYS A 294 -25.00 -0.70 -22.79
C LYS A 294 -26.30 -1.28 -22.19
N SER A 295 -27.21 -1.79 -23.02
CA SER A 295 -28.52 -2.30 -22.56
C SER A 295 -28.61 -3.83 -22.40
N ALA A 296 -27.52 -4.59 -22.51
CA ALA A 296 -27.62 -6.05 -22.65
C ALA A 296 -27.02 -6.94 -21.54
N ASN A 297 -26.23 -6.44 -20.55
CA ASN A 297 -25.59 -7.35 -19.57
C ASN A 297 -25.68 -6.86 -18.11
N LYS A 298 -26.92 -6.73 -17.62
CA LYS A 298 -27.25 -6.52 -16.19
C LYS A 298 -27.93 -7.75 -15.58
N LYS A 299 -27.51 -8.98 -15.91
CA LYS A 299 -28.28 -10.18 -15.51
C LYS A 299 -27.54 -11.49 -15.20
N ILE A 300 -26.21 -11.52 -14.97
CA ILE A 300 -25.48 -12.81 -14.82
C ILE A 300 -24.48 -12.84 -13.64
N VAL A 301 -24.61 -12.05 -12.56
CA VAL A 301 -23.60 -12.10 -11.46
C VAL A 301 -24.17 -12.38 -10.06
N ASP A 302 -25.47 -12.64 -9.94
CA ASP A 302 -26.08 -12.97 -8.65
C ASP A 302 -26.54 -14.44 -8.62
N GLU A 303 -25.61 -15.39 -8.68
CA GLU A 303 -25.86 -16.78 -8.27
C GLU A 303 -24.53 -17.51 -8.03
N VAL A 304 -24.33 -17.97 -6.79
CA VAL A 304 -23.38 -18.96 -6.24
C VAL A 304 -22.68 -18.40 -4.99
N SER A 305 -23.39 -18.60 -3.88
CA SER A 305 -22.94 -18.50 -2.50
C SER A 305 -22.10 -19.71 -2.06
N GLU A 306 -21.17 -19.46 -1.13
CA GLU A 306 -20.80 -20.31 0.03
C GLU A 306 -20.45 -21.80 -0.19
N LYS A 307 -19.21 -22.16 0.21
CA LYS A 307 -18.90 -23.06 1.34
C LYS A 307 -17.39 -23.37 1.43
N GLN A 308 -16.75 -23.02 2.55
CA GLN A 308 -16.10 -23.91 3.54
C GLN A 308 -15.10 -23.13 4.41
N ASN A 309 -15.31 -23.22 5.73
CA ASN A 309 -14.42 -22.78 6.81
C ASN A 309 -13.28 -23.79 7.01
N GLU A 310 -12.12 -23.32 7.48
CA GLU A 310 -11.43 -23.84 8.69
C GLU A 310 -10.29 -22.88 9.11
N GLU A 311 -10.21 -22.62 10.42
CA GLU A 311 -9.31 -21.68 11.11
C GLU A 311 -7.86 -22.17 11.20
N GLU A 312 -6.87 -21.33 10.90
CA GLU A 312 -5.53 -21.43 11.50
C GLU A 312 -4.93 -20.03 11.79
N LEU A 313 -4.58 -19.80 13.07
CA LEU A 313 -3.98 -18.57 13.58
C LEU A 313 -2.58 -18.34 12.99
N PRO A 314 -2.25 -17.17 12.41
CA PRO A 314 -0.87 -16.91 12.05
C PRO A 314 -0.07 -16.47 13.30
N ILE A 315 0.49 -17.45 14.02
CA ILE A 315 1.59 -17.35 15.02
C ILE A 315 2.67 -16.33 14.60
N THR A 316 2.64 -15.14 15.21
CA THR A 316 3.75 -14.17 15.32
C THR A 316 4.25 -14.08 16.77
N VAL A 317 4.28 -15.22 17.47
CA VAL A 317 5.39 -15.47 18.41
C VAL A 317 6.55 -15.68 17.44
N ILE A 318 7.65 -14.92 17.40
CA ILE A 318 8.79 -15.20 18.29
C ILE A 318 9.76 -14.01 18.47
N GLU A 319 9.39 -12.78 18.11
CA GLU A 319 10.16 -11.61 18.57
C GLU A 319 9.51 -10.91 19.78
N THR A 320 8.33 -11.34 20.19
CA THR A 320 7.56 -10.75 21.29
C THR A 320 7.83 -11.36 22.67
N TYR A 321 8.79 -12.28 22.82
CA TYR A 321 9.19 -12.80 24.13
C TYR A 321 10.61 -12.35 24.46
N ASN A 322 10.73 -11.16 25.04
CA ASN A 322 11.61 -10.82 26.17
C ASN A 322 11.84 -9.30 26.28
N ALA A 323 10.87 -8.56 26.83
CA ALA A 323 11.09 -7.19 27.32
C ALA A 323 11.26 -7.10 28.85
N ASP A 324 11.07 -8.19 29.61
CA ASP A 324 11.02 -8.13 31.08
C ASP A 324 12.21 -8.75 31.83
N ASN A 325 13.24 -9.30 31.16
CA ASN A 325 14.47 -9.75 31.85
C ASN A 325 15.69 -9.91 30.90
N PRO A 326 16.77 -9.10 31.02
CA PRO A 326 17.94 -9.20 30.16
C PRO A 326 18.89 -10.32 30.65
N LYS A 327 18.46 -11.58 30.51
CA LYS A 327 19.39 -12.73 30.57
C LYS A 327 19.49 -13.35 29.19
N ALA A 328 20.72 -13.31 28.66
CA ALA A 328 21.15 -13.77 27.36
C ALA A 328 20.34 -14.95 26.80
N ILE A 329 19.53 -14.68 25.77
CA ILE A 329 19.07 -15.72 24.84
C ILE A 329 20.32 -16.24 24.13
N ASN A 330 20.75 -17.45 24.50
CA ASN A 330 21.93 -18.09 23.93
C ASN A 330 21.71 -18.35 22.41
N ASN A 331 22.79 -18.56 21.65
CA ASN A 331 22.70 -18.76 20.19
C ASN A 331 21.84 -19.97 19.75
N ARG A 332 21.53 -20.91 20.66
CA ARG A 332 20.65 -22.06 20.36
C ARG A 332 19.19 -21.63 20.31
N ASP A 333 18.79 -20.75 21.22
CA ASP A 333 17.41 -20.24 21.30
C ASP A 333 17.11 -19.30 20.12
N LYS A 334 18.01 -18.37 19.75
CA LYS A 334 17.85 -17.54 18.53
C LYS A 334 17.73 -18.37 17.24
N LYS A 335 18.40 -19.52 17.18
CA LYS A 335 18.33 -20.45 16.04
C LYS A 335 16.99 -21.18 16.02
N SER A 336 16.52 -21.69 17.17
CA SER A 336 15.21 -22.32 17.31
C SER A 336 14.08 -21.41 16.83
N ILE A 337 14.14 -20.15 17.27
CA ILE A 337 13.19 -19.10 16.92
C ILE A 337 13.17 -18.84 15.41
N ARG A 338 14.33 -18.63 14.78
CA ARG A 338 14.40 -18.37 13.34
C ARG A 338 13.88 -19.54 12.51
N THR A 339 14.11 -20.77 12.96
CA THR A 339 13.61 -21.99 12.30
C THR A 339 12.09 -22.06 12.36
N THR A 340 11.49 -21.83 13.52
CA THR A 340 10.03 -21.90 13.69
C THR A 340 9.29 -20.83 12.86
N TYR A 341 9.82 -19.61 12.78
CA TYR A 341 9.25 -18.56 11.90
C TYR A 341 9.37 -18.93 10.40
N SER A 342 10.53 -19.45 10.00
CA SER A 342 10.77 -19.88 8.62
C SER A 342 9.83 -21.03 8.23
N SER A 343 9.64 -22.02 9.11
CA SER A 343 8.69 -23.11 8.91
C SER A 343 7.28 -22.60 8.67
N LYS A 344 6.85 -21.63 9.47
CA LYS A 344 5.49 -21.08 9.37
C LYS A 344 5.24 -20.26 8.12
N LEU A 345 6.22 -19.46 7.68
CA LEU A 345 6.12 -18.77 6.39
C LEU A 345 6.02 -19.76 5.23
N VAL A 346 6.70 -20.91 5.32
CA VAL A 346 6.56 -21.97 4.32
C VAL A 346 5.19 -22.63 4.37
N GLU A 347 4.62 -22.87 5.55
CA GLU A 347 3.26 -23.39 5.69
C GLU A 347 2.23 -22.46 5.05
N GLN A 348 2.31 -21.16 5.33
CA GLN A 348 1.43 -20.15 4.73
C GLN A 348 1.61 -20.06 3.21
N MET A 349 2.85 -20.09 2.73
CA MET A 349 3.13 -20.17 1.29
C MET A 349 2.52 -21.43 0.66
N LEU A 350 2.63 -22.58 1.31
CA LEU A 350 2.05 -23.83 0.81
C LEU A 350 0.52 -23.76 0.77
N GLN A 351 -0.10 -23.09 1.74
CA GLN A 351 -1.54 -22.87 1.77
C GLN A 351 -1.99 -21.99 0.59
N ILE A 352 -1.32 -20.86 0.36
CA ILE A 352 -1.58 -20.00 -0.79
C ILE A 352 -1.44 -20.79 -2.10
N LEU A 353 -0.39 -21.61 -2.23
CA LEU A 353 -0.20 -22.46 -3.40
C LEU A 353 -1.29 -23.52 -3.56
N LYS A 354 -1.85 -24.06 -2.48
CA LYS A 354 -2.96 -25.03 -2.53
C LYS A 354 -4.30 -24.37 -2.89
N GLU A 355 -4.48 -23.09 -2.60
CA GLU A 355 -5.68 -22.34 -2.98
C GLU A 355 -5.60 -21.88 -4.45
N ASP A 356 -4.42 -21.40 -4.87
CA ASP A 356 -4.19 -20.80 -6.19
C ASP A 356 -3.45 -21.72 -7.17
N PHE A 357 -3.34 -23.04 -6.92
CA PHE A 357 -2.55 -23.96 -7.76
C PHE A 357 -2.95 -23.92 -9.24
N HIS A 358 -4.24 -23.70 -9.54
CA HIS A 358 -4.79 -23.66 -10.89
C HIS A 358 -4.43 -22.38 -11.66
N LYS A 359 -3.92 -21.34 -10.98
CA LYS A 359 -3.53 -20.04 -11.56
C LYS A 359 -2.03 -19.99 -11.87
N GLU A 360 -1.63 -19.10 -12.77
CA GLU A 360 -0.22 -18.73 -12.95
C GLU A 360 0.24 -17.79 -11.83
N ILE A 361 0.38 -18.32 -10.61
CA ILE A 361 0.89 -17.56 -9.47
C ILE A 361 2.44 -17.56 -9.50
N SER A 362 3.01 -16.36 -9.38
CA SER A 362 4.45 -16.14 -9.31
C SER A 362 4.95 -16.16 -7.87
N ILE A 363 6.24 -16.40 -7.68
CA ILE A 363 6.85 -16.33 -6.34
C ILE A 363 6.82 -14.90 -5.78
N GLU A 364 6.91 -13.89 -6.65
CA GLU A 364 6.80 -12.48 -6.28
C GLU A 364 5.42 -12.19 -5.66
N GLU A 365 4.35 -12.66 -6.29
CA GLU A 365 2.99 -12.49 -5.78
C GLU A 365 2.80 -13.16 -4.42
N VAL A 366 3.33 -14.38 -4.23
CA VAL A 366 3.27 -15.07 -2.93
C VAL A 366 4.11 -14.36 -1.88
N ALA A 367 5.28 -13.84 -2.25
CA ALA A 367 6.14 -13.08 -1.34
C ALA A 367 5.46 -11.78 -0.87
N GLN A 368 4.77 -11.08 -1.77
CA GLN A 368 3.96 -9.90 -1.46
C GLN A 368 2.84 -10.24 -0.47
N ARG A 369 2.09 -11.34 -0.68
CA ARG A 369 1.03 -11.78 0.24
C ARG A 369 1.55 -12.20 1.62
N LEU A 370 2.81 -12.59 1.70
CA LEU A 370 3.49 -12.99 2.94
C LEU A 370 4.31 -11.85 3.56
N PHE A 371 4.27 -10.65 2.98
CA PHE A 371 4.98 -9.45 3.45
C PHE A 371 6.50 -9.66 3.60
N ILE A 372 7.10 -10.43 2.70
CA ILE A 372 8.56 -10.65 2.67
C ILE A 372 9.10 -10.44 1.26
N SER A 373 10.40 -10.21 1.14
CA SER A 373 11.03 -10.16 -0.19
C SER A 373 11.02 -11.53 -0.87
N GLU A 374 10.95 -11.55 -2.21
CA GLU A 374 11.09 -12.78 -3.00
C GLU A 374 12.35 -13.55 -2.62
N ARG A 375 13.49 -12.85 -2.51
CA ARG A 375 14.77 -13.44 -2.12
C ARG A 375 14.71 -14.11 -0.74
N GLN A 376 14.03 -13.50 0.21
CA GLN A 376 13.82 -14.07 1.53
C GLN A 376 12.96 -15.33 1.46
N LEU A 377 11.87 -15.30 0.69
CA LEU A 377 11.02 -16.46 0.47
C LEU A 377 11.79 -17.60 -0.21
N GLN A 378 12.54 -17.33 -1.28
CA GLN A 378 13.40 -18.32 -1.96
C GLN A 378 14.41 -18.96 -0.99
N ARG A 379 15.07 -18.14 -0.17
CA ARG A 379 16.03 -18.62 0.83
C ARG A 379 15.36 -19.52 1.86
N ILE A 380 14.20 -19.11 2.36
CA ILE A 380 13.43 -19.86 3.36
C ILE A 380 12.96 -21.20 2.76
N ILE A 381 12.38 -21.21 1.56
CA ILE A 381 11.96 -22.44 0.87
C ILE A 381 13.12 -23.40 0.69
N LYS A 382 14.27 -22.90 0.22
CA LYS A 382 15.47 -23.73 0.01
C LYS A 382 16.01 -24.30 1.32
N GLN A 383 15.92 -23.55 2.41
CA GLN A 383 16.39 -23.98 3.74
C GLN A 383 15.47 -25.01 4.38
N GLU A 384 14.15 -24.82 4.29
CA GLU A 384 13.16 -25.65 4.98
C GLU A 384 12.69 -26.86 4.17
N LYS A 385 12.66 -26.76 2.84
CA LYS A 385 12.08 -27.80 1.96
C LYS A 385 13.06 -28.37 0.95
N THR A 386 14.28 -27.84 0.88
CA THR A 386 15.33 -28.23 -0.08
C THR A 386 14.87 -28.28 -1.55
N LYS A 387 13.84 -27.50 -1.88
CA LYS A 387 13.16 -27.43 -3.18
C LYS A 387 13.08 -25.98 -3.65
N THR A 388 12.70 -25.76 -4.91
CA THR A 388 12.33 -24.44 -5.41
C THR A 388 10.83 -24.19 -5.25
N PHE A 389 10.41 -22.92 -5.38
CA PHE A 389 8.99 -22.56 -5.44
C PHE A 389 8.27 -23.28 -6.58
N THR A 390 8.90 -23.37 -7.76
CA THR A 390 8.35 -24.05 -8.93
C THR A 390 8.17 -25.54 -8.67
N ASP A 391 9.10 -26.19 -7.98
CA ASP A 391 8.98 -27.61 -7.60
C ASP A 391 7.75 -27.79 -6.70
N LEU A 392 7.63 -27.01 -5.63
CA LEU A 392 6.50 -27.11 -4.68
C LEU A 392 5.15 -26.84 -5.35
N LYS A 393 5.08 -25.83 -6.23
CA LYS A 393 3.87 -25.54 -7.03
C LYS A 393 3.51 -26.74 -7.91
N ASN A 394 4.49 -27.33 -8.59
CA ASN A 394 4.26 -28.48 -9.45
C ASN A 394 3.85 -29.72 -8.65
N GLU A 395 4.43 -29.98 -7.49
CA GLU A 395 4.04 -31.11 -6.63
C GLU A 395 2.58 -31.03 -6.19
N ILE A 396 2.12 -29.85 -5.74
CA ILE A 396 0.73 -29.61 -5.37
C ILE A 396 -0.20 -29.87 -6.56
N ARG A 397 0.16 -29.35 -7.75
CA ARG A 397 -0.58 -29.60 -9.00
C ARG A 397 -0.63 -31.08 -9.36
N MET A 398 0.47 -31.82 -9.16
CA MET A 398 0.51 -33.25 -9.47
C MET A 398 -0.30 -34.08 -8.48
N GLU A 399 -0.29 -33.75 -7.19
CA GLU A 399 -1.18 -34.39 -6.21
C GLU A 399 -2.65 -34.16 -6.55
N LYS A 400 -3.02 -32.95 -6.97
CA LYS A 400 -4.38 -32.69 -7.45
C LYS A 400 -4.71 -33.44 -8.73
N ALA A 401 -3.76 -33.53 -9.67
CA ALA A 401 -3.95 -34.31 -10.89
C ALA A 401 -4.16 -35.80 -10.62
N LYS A 402 -3.42 -36.39 -9.65
CA LYS A 402 -3.64 -37.77 -9.21
C LYS A 402 -5.07 -37.94 -8.68
N GLU A 403 -5.52 -37.04 -7.83
CA GLU A 403 -6.90 -37.07 -7.30
C GLU A 403 -7.95 -37.04 -8.43
N LEU A 404 -7.80 -36.12 -9.39
CA LEU A 404 -8.72 -35.99 -10.52
C LEU A 404 -8.70 -37.22 -11.43
N LEU A 405 -7.53 -37.84 -11.64
CA LEU A 405 -7.42 -39.06 -12.44
C LEU A 405 -8.14 -40.26 -11.83
N LEU A 406 -8.21 -40.32 -10.49
CA LEU A 406 -8.86 -41.38 -9.72
C LEU A 406 -10.36 -41.16 -9.53
N LYS A 407 -10.77 -39.91 -9.29
CA LYS A 407 -12.14 -39.57 -8.92
C LYS A 407 -13.03 -39.21 -10.12
N THR A 408 -12.45 -39.01 -11.30
CA THR A 408 -13.18 -38.50 -12.46
C THR A 408 -12.76 -39.17 -13.77
N ASP A 409 -13.69 -39.22 -14.72
CA ASP A 409 -13.47 -39.66 -16.09
C ASP A 409 -13.02 -38.52 -17.02
N LEU A 410 -12.58 -37.39 -16.46
CA LEU A 410 -12.15 -36.23 -17.25
C LEU A 410 -11.03 -36.62 -18.24
N PRO A 411 -11.04 -36.10 -19.48
CA PRO A 411 -9.92 -36.27 -20.39
C PRO A 411 -8.61 -35.80 -19.75
N ILE A 412 -7.53 -36.53 -19.96
CA ILE A 412 -6.22 -36.23 -19.35
C ILE A 412 -5.72 -34.84 -19.76
N SER A 413 -6.04 -34.41 -20.98
CA SER A 413 -5.77 -33.05 -21.46
C SER A 413 -6.50 -31.98 -20.64
N SER A 414 -7.77 -32.21 -20.31
CA SER A 414 -8.56 -31.32 -19.46
C SER A 414 -8.01 -31.26 -18.04
N ILE A 415 -7.55 -32.38 -17.49
CA ILE A 415 -6.92 -32.42 -16.15
C ILE A 415 -5.66 -31.55 -16.11
N GLY A 416 -4.84 -31.56 -17.16
CA GLY A 416 -3.67 -30.68 -17.24
C GLY A 416 -4.04 -29.20 -17.15
N LEU A 417 -5.09 -28.79 -17.86
CA LEU A 417 -5.60 -27.42 -17.82
C LEU A 417 -6.17 -27.06 -16.45
N GLU A 418 -6.93 -27.97 -15.84
CA GLU A 418 -7.57 -27.79 -14.53
C GLU A 418 -6.54 -27.56 -13.41
N VAL A 419 -5.40 -28.23 -13.49
CA VAL A 419 -4.30 -28.02 -12.53
C VAL A 419 -3.37 -26.86 -12.92
N GLY A 420 -3.77 -26.02 -13.88
CA GLY A 420 -3.05 -24.81 -14.26
C GLY A 420 -1.81 -25.05 -15.12
N ILE A 421 -1.77 -26.13 -15.91
CA ILE A 421 -0.69 -26.43 -16.85
C ILE A 421 -1.24 -26.42 -18.28
N GLN A 422 -0.95 -25.33 -19.00
CA GLN A 422 -1.48 -25.09 -20.34
C GLN A 422 -0.95 -26.09 -21.40
N SER A 423 0.27 -26.59 -21.22
CA SER A 423 0.89 -27.51 -22.17
C SER A 423 0.67 -28.97 -21.76
N PHE A 424 -0.03 -29.73 -22.60
CA PHE A 424 -0.27 -31.16 -22.40
C PHE A 424 1.03 -31.98 -22.31
N ASP A 425 2.00 -31.70 -23.19
CA ASP A 425 3.28 -32.39 -23.20
C ASP A 425 4.09 -32.10 -21.93
N HIS A 426 4.03 -30.86 -21.46
CA HIS A 426 4.66 -30.47 -20.20
C HIS A 426 4.02 -31.17 -19.01
N PHE A 427 2.68 -31.17 -18.95
CA PHE A 427 1.91 -31.88 -17.93
C PHE A 427 2.27 -33.38 -17.89
N ARG A 428 2.27 -34.05 -19.04
CA ARG A 428 2.59 -35.50 -19.11
C ARG A 428 4.01 -35.81 -18.64
N LYS A 429 4.98 -34.97 -19.01
CA LYS A 429 6.38 -35.13 -18.57
C LYS A 429 6.52 -34.91 -17.06
N LEU A 430 5.92 -33.84 -16.54
CA LEU A 430 5.90 -33.54 -15.10
C LEU A 430 5.24 -34.68 -14.31
N PHE A 431 4.08 -35.15 -14.75
CA PHE A 431 3.34 -36.21 -14.05
C PHE A 431 4.12 -37.53 -14.03
N LYS A 432 4.77 -37.88 -15.14
CA LYS A 432 5.64 -39.06 -15.19
C LYS A 432 6.88 -38.91 -14.33
N ALA A 433 7.51 -37.74 -14.33
CA ALA A 433 8.65 -37.45 -13.45
C ALA A 433 8.27 -37.54 -11.97
N TYR A 434 7.06 -37.10 -11.62
CA TYR A 434 6.57 -37.09 -10.24
C TYR A 434 6.09 -38.46 -9.74
N THR A 435 5.38 -39.23 -10.56
CA THR A 435 4.74 -40.49 -10.15
C THR A 435 5.44 -41.76 -10.65
N GLY A 436 6.38 -41.63 -11.59
CA GLY A 436 6.99 -42.75 -12.32
C GLY A 436 6.12 -43.31 -13.45
N LEU A 437 4.85 -42.91 -13.54
CA LEU A 437 3.88 -43.41 -14.52
C LEU A 437 3.31 -42.25 -15.35
N THR A 438 2.92 -42.52 -16.60
CA THR A 438 2.13 -41.53 -17.34
C THR A 438 0.73 -41.39 -16.72
N PRO A 439 0.04 -40.26 -16.91
CA PRO A 439 -1.34 -40.08 -16.40
C PRO A 439 -2.29 -41.22 -16.82
N SER A 440 -2.16 -41.70 -18.06
CA SER A 440 -2.96 -42.81 -18.59
C SER A 440 -2.68 -44.14 -17.90
N GLU A 441 -1.41 -44.42 -17.61
CA GLU A 441 -0.99 -45.62 -16.87
C GLU A 441 -1.44 -45.54 -15.41
N TYR A 442 -1.34 -44.37 -14.79
CA TYR A 442 -1.75 -44.14 -13.40
C TYR A 442 -3.26 -44.39 -13.20
N ARG A 443 -4.10 -43.87 -14.11
CA ARG A 443 -5.56 -44.10 -14.10
C ARG A 443 -5.96 -45.55 -14.35
N LYS A 444 -5.19 -46.32 -15.14
CA LYS A 444 -5.50 -47.73 -15.39
C LYS A 444 -5.12 -48.65 -14.24
N LYS A 445 -4.16 -48.22 -13.43
CA LYS A 445 -3.55 -49.04 -12.36
C LYS A 445 -4.32 -48.99 -11.05
N THR A 446 -5.18 -47.99 -10.87
CA THR A 446 -5.85 -47.65 -9.62
C THR A 446 -7.31 -47.40 -9.91
#